data_AF-A0A315ZZW6-F1
#
_entry.id   AF-A0A315ZZW6-F1
#
_cell.length_a   1.000
_cell.length_b   1.000
_cell.length_c   1.000
_cell.angle_alpha   90.00
_cell.angle_beta   90.00
_cell.angle_gamma   90.00
#
_symmetry.space_group_name_H-M   'P 1'
#
loop_
_entity.id
_entity.type
_entity.pdbx_description
1 polymer ?
#
loop_
_entity_poly.entity_id
_entity_poly.type
_entity_poly.pdbx_seq_one_letter_code
_entity_poly.pdbx_strand_id
1 'polypeptide(L)'
;MFRFRDAYEERFTVWRAESMESAMALAEAEALEYARESDAGEVTFLGLLQGYRMEGEPGHGAEVFSLVRSSDLGTREYLDRFFDTGDEHQSVLRSEAGETVS
;
A
#
# COMPACT_ATOMS: atom_id res chain seq x y z
N MET A 1 1.95 13.01 28.97
CA MET A 1 2.66 13.33 27.71
C MET A 1 2.20 12.32 26.68
N PHE A 2 1.30 12.71 25.77
CA PHE A 2 0.97 11.87 24.63
C PHE A 2 2.12 11.95 23.64
N ARG A 3 2.77 10.83 23.33
CA ARG A 3 3.65 10.75 22.16
C ARG A 3 2.77 10.34 21.00
N PHE A 4 2.61 11.23 20.03
CA PHE A 4 2.15 10.83 18.71
C PHE A 4 3.27 9.99 18.10
N ARG A 5 2.93 8.80 17.60
CA ARG A 5 3.85 8.03 16.75
C ARG A 5 3.70 8.58 15.34
N ASP A 6 4.82 8.72 14.63
CA ASP A 6 4.80 9.03 13.21
C ASP A 6 4.13 7.87 12.47
N ALA A 7 3.27 8.18 11.50
CA ALA A 7 2.65 7.19 10.63
C ALA A 7 3.45 7.10 9.32
N TYR A 8 3.62 5.88 8.82
CA TYR A 8 4.22 5.63 7.52
C TYR A 8 3.11 5.16 6.57
N GLU A 9 3.03 5.79 5.40
CA GLU A 9 2.05 5.46 4.38
C GLU A 9 2.73 4.77 3.19
N GLU A 10 2.18 3.64 2.77
CA GLU A 10 2.54 2.96 1.53
C GLU A 10 1.42 3.15 0.51
N ARG A 11 1.73 3.69 -0.68
CA ARG A 11 0.77 3.98 -1.74
C ARG A 11 1.07 3.15 -2.98
N PHE A 12 0.02 2.64 -3.62
CA PHE A 12 0.09 2.03 -4.96
C PHE A 12 -0.64 2.91 -5.96
N THR A 13 0.06 3.29 -7.04
CA THR A 13 -0.48 4.07 -8.14
C THR A 13 -0.23 3.34 -9.46
N VAL A 14 -1.19 3.44 -10.39
CA VAL A 14 -1.10 2.78 -11.71
C VAL A 14 -0.88 3.84 -12.77
N TRP A 15 0.17 3.68 -13.56
CA TRP A 15 0.57 4.62 -14.60
C TRP A 15 0.59 3.96 -15.97
N ARG A 16 -0.05 4.60 -16.96
CA ARG A 16 0.13 4.27 -18.37
C ARG A 16 1.29 5.10 -18.91
N ALA A 17 2.40 4.46 -19.24
CA ALA A 17 3.60 5.11 -19.74
C ALA A 17 4.28 4.28 -20.83
N GLU A 18 5.14 4.92 -21.62
CA GLU A 18 5.86 4.27 -22.72
C GLU A 18 7.03 3.39 -22.23
N SER A 19 7.48 3.58 -20.99
CA SER A 19 8.55 2.80 -20.38
C SER A 19 8.42 2.75 -18.85
N MET A 20 9.15 1.82 -18.22
CA MET A 20 9.24 1.73 -16.75
C MET A 20 9.86 3.01 -16.16
N GLU A 21 10.89 3.55 -16.81
CA GLU A 21 11.56 4.78 -16.37
C GLU A 21 10.59 5.97 -16.41
N SER A 22 9.78 6.06 -17.46
CA SER A 22 8.75 7.10 -17.58
C SER A 22 7.66 6.93 -16.52
N ALA A 23 7.22 5.70 -16.25
CA ALA A 23 6.26 5.42 -15.18
C ALA A 23 6.82 5.80 -13.80
N MET A 24 8.08 5.47 -13.52
CA MET A 24 8.74 5.84 -12.27
C MET A 24 8.88 7.36 -12.12
N ALA A 25 9.23 8.09 -13.19
CA ALA A 25 9.33 9.55 -13.16
C ALA A 25 7.97 10.21 -12.88
N LEU A 26 6.89 9.67 -13.46
CA LEU A 26 5.52 10.12 -13.15
C LEU A 26 5.14 9.84 -11.70
N ALA A 27 5.45 8.63 -11.19
CA ALA A 27 5.20 8.26 -9.80
C ALA A 27 5.98 9.13 -8.81
N GLU A 28 7.25 9.45 -9.10
CA GLU A 28 8.07 10.33 -8.26
C GLU A 28 7.51 11.76 -8.24
N ALA A 29 7.15 12.30 -9.42
CA ALA A 29 6.57 13.62 -9.52
C ALA A 29 5.26 13.74 -8.72
N GLU A 30 4.39 12.73 -8.83
CA GLU A 30 3.14 12.66 -8.06
C GLU A 30 3.39 12.53 -6.56
N ALA A 31 4.34 11.69 -6.12
CA ALA A 31 4.67 11.57 -4.71
C ALA A 31 5.20 12.88 -4.10
N LEU A 32 6.01 13.62 -4.86
CA LEU A 32 6.49 14.95 -4.46
C LEU A 32 5.37 15.98 -4.41
N GLU A 33 4.43 15.94 -5.36
CA GLU A 33 3.25 16.80 -5.37
C GLU A 33 2.34 16.51 -4.18
N TYR A 34 2.02 15.23 -3.94
CA TYR A 34 1.24 14.77 -2.79
C TYR A 34 1.84 15.26 -1.45
N ALA A 35 3.15 15.13 -1.27
CA ALA A 35 3.83 15.63 -0.08
C ALA A 35 3.73 17.17 0.05
N ARG A 36 3.84 17.91 -1.07
CA ARG A 36 3.76 19.39 -1.07
C ARG A 36 2.35 19.91 -0.78
N GLU A 37 1.33 19.20 -1.24
CA GLU A 37 -0.08 19.58 -1.03
C GLU A 37 -0.58 19.23 0.37
N SER A 38 0.17 18.42 1.13
CA SER A 38 -0.15 18.14 2.52
C SER A 38 -0.10 19.40 3.39
N ASP A 39 -1.05 19.50 4.33
CA ASP A 39 -1.13 20.62 5.25
C ASP A 39 0.18 20.77 6.03
N ALA A 40 0.71 21.99 6.04
CA ALA A 40 1.87 22.40 6.83
C ALA A 40 3.15 21.54 6.70
N GLY A 41 3.29 20.72 5.65
CA GLY A 41 4.44 19.82 5.46
C GLY A 41 4.42 18.59 6.37
N GLU A 42 3.23 18.17 6.81
CA GLU A 42 3.06 16.96 7.63
C GLU A 42 3.40 15.67 6.87
N VAL A 43 3.33 15.67 5.54
CA VAL A 43 3.74 14.54 4.70
C VAL A 43 5.10 14.81 4.07
N THR A 44 6.01 13.85 4.19
CA THR A 44 7.32 13.87 3.55
C THR A 44 7.50 12.62 2.70
N PHE A 45 7.82 12.80 1.42
CA PHE A 45 8.23 11.69 0.57
C PHE A 45 9.63 11.19 0.98
N LEU A 46 9.73 9.91 1.33
CA LEU A 46 10.96 9.30 1.89
C LEU A 46 11.95 8.81 0.83
N GLY A 47 11.67 9.01 -0.47
CA GLY A 47 12.57 8.62 -1.57
C GLY A 47 12.52 7.14 -1.96
N LEU A 48 11.59 6.35 -1.40
CA LEU A 48 11.38 4.96 -1.79
C LEU A 48 10.31 4.87 -2.89
N LEU A 49 10.69 4.31 -4.04
CA LEU A 49 9.78 3.93 -5.12
C LEU A 49 10.09 2.51 -5.57
N GLN A 50 9.04 1.74 -5.84
CA GLN A 50 9.14 0.40 -6.41
C GLN A 50 8.21 0.31 -7.62
N GLY A 51 8.79 -0.04 -8.78
CA GLY A 51 8.04 -0.16 -10.03
C GLY A 51 7.76 -1.61 -10.37
N TYR A 52 6.50 -1.92 -10.70
CA TYR A 52 6.06 -3.21 -11.21
C TYR A 52 5.38 -3.01 -12.56
N ARG A 53 5.58 -3.96 -13.49
CA ARG A 53 4.91 -3.94 -14.79
C ARG A 53 3.68 -4.83 -14.69
N MET A 54 2.52 -4.27 -15.02
CA MET A 54 1.30 -5.06 -15.18
C MET A 54 1.37 -5.85 -16.50
N GLU A 55 0.91 -7.09 -16.45
CA GLU A 55 0.69 -7.90 -17.64
C GLU A 55 -0.69 -7.52 -18.23
N GLY A 56 -0.69 -6.83 -19.37
CA GLY A 56 -1.91 -6.38 -20.04
C GLY A 56 -2.42 -5.00 -19.59
N GLU A 57 -3.65 -4.68 -19.98
CA GLU A 57 -4.29 -3.41 -19.64
C GLU A 57 -4.94 -3.47 -18.24
N PRO A 58 -4.97 -2.36 -17.49
CA PRO A 58 -5.66 -2.29 -16.21
C PRO A 58 -7.16 -2.55 -16.40
N GLY A 59 -7.69 -3.51 -15.63
CA GLY A 59 -9.08 -3.93 -15.71
C GLY A 59 -9.51 -4.69 -14.44
N HIS A 60 -10.78 -5.10 -14.41
CA HIS A 60 -11.33 -5.84 -13.27
C HIS A 60 -10.53 -7.14 -13.05
N GLY A 61 -9.97 -7.29 -11.84
CA GLY A 61 -9.14 -8.44 -11.47
C GLY A 61 -7.69 -8.42 -11.99
N ALA A 62 -7.24 -7.33 -12.65
CA ALA A 62 -5.85 -7.22 -13.06
C ALA A 62 -4.91 -7.14 -11.84
N GLU A 63 -3.89 -7.99 -11.83
CA GLU A 63 -2.88 -7.98 -10.76
C GLU A 63 -1.95 -6.77 -10.94
N VAL A 64 -1.81 -5.97 -9.89
CA VAL A 64 -0.92 -4.79 -9.84
C VAL A 64 0.38 -5.12 -9.11
N PHE A 65 0.29 -5.96 -8.07
CA PHE A 65 1.40 -6.33 -7.20
C PHE A 65 1.15 -7.71 -6.60
N SER A 66 2.23 -8.49 -6.45
CA SER A 66 2.23 -9.77 -5.76
C SER A 66 3.53 -9.93 -4.96
N LEU A 67 3.41 -10.39 -3.71
CA LEU A 67 4.53 -10.67 -2.83
C LEU A 67 4.43 -12.09 -2.31
N VAL A 68 5.40 -12.92 -2.68
CA VAL A 68 5.58 -14.26 -2.11
C VAL A 68 6.71 -14.22 -1.09
N ARG A 69 6.42 -14.62 0.15
CA ARG A 69 7.41 -14.67 1.24
C ARG A 69 7.42 -16.06 1.86
N SER A 70 8.59 -16.69 1.92
CA SER A 70 8.80 -17.88 2.74
C SER A 70 8.88 -17.47 4.22
N SER A 71 8.24 -18.23 5.10
CA SER A 71 8.24 -17.97 6.54
C SER A 71 8.06 -19.27 7.32
N ASP A 72 8.78 -19.40 8.43
CA ASP A 72 8.61 -20.50 9.38
C ASP A 72 7.48 -20.23 10.39
N LEU A 73 6.83 -19.07 10.31
CA LEU A 73 5.74 -18.68 11.20
C LEU A 73 4.44 -19.41 10.86
N GLY A 74 3.64 -19.71 11.89
CA GLY A 74 2.26 -20.15 11.69
C GLY A 74 1.39 -19.04 11.11
N THR A 75 0.26 -19.40 10.47
CA THR A 75 -0.59 -18.46 9.72
C THR A 75 -1.00 -17.21 10.51
N ARG A 76 -1.49 -17.37 11.74
CA ARG A 76 -1.92 -16.24 12.58
C ARG A 76 -0.75 -15.35 12.96
N GLU A 77 0.35 -15.95 13.41
CA GLU A 77 1.54 -15.19 13.78
C GLU A 77 2.13 -14.42 12.60
N TYR A 78 2.05 -14.98 11.39
CA TYR A 78 2.46 -14.29 10.17
C TYR A 78 1.60 -13.04 9.89
N LEU A 79 0.27 -13.16 10.02
CA LEU A 79 -0.64 -12.02 9.83
C LEU A 79 -0.43 -10.95 10.90
N ASP A 80 -0.43 -11.33 12.18
CA ASP A 80 -0.23 -10.42 13.31
C ASP A 80 1.14 -9.72 13.25
N ARG A 81 2.14 -10.35 12.61
CA ARG A 81 3.49 -9.78 12.46
C ARG A 81 3.60 -8.76 11.33
N PHE A 82 2.91 -8.96 10.22
CA PHE A 82 3.19 -8.22 8.98
C PHE A 82 2.00 -7.41 8.44
N PHE A 83 0.77 -7.69 8.87
CA PHE A 83 -0.44 -7.14 8.24
C PHE A 83 -1.50 -6.65 9.23
N ASP A 84 -1.59 -7.27 10.42
CA ASP A 84 -2.54 -6.92 11.48
C ASP A 84 -1.80 -6.64 12.79
N THR A 85 -0.93 -5.63 12.75
CA THR A 85 -0.08 -5.26 13.89
C THR A 85 -0.85 -4.48 14.95
N GLY A 86 -2.02 -3.94 14.60
CA GLY A 86 -2.88 -3.14 15.45
C GLY A 86 -2.60 -1.63 15.39
N ASP A 87 -1.58 -1.22 14.63
CA ASP A 87 -1.20 0.18 14.43
C ASP A 87 -1.65 0.70 13.04
N GLU A 88 -2.31 -0.13 12.23
CA GLU A 88 -2.78 0.24 10.89
C GLU A 88 -3.99 1.19 10.93
N HIS A 89 -3.92 2.28 10.15
CA HIS A 89 -5.04 3.22 9.99
C HIS A 89 -5.99 2.77 8.87
N GLN A 90 -6.54 1.56 8.99
CA GLN A 90 -7.41 0.97 7.97
C GLN A 90 -8.90 1.11 8.32
N SER A 91 -9.73 1.31 7.28
CA SER A 91 -11.18 1.21 7.42
C SER A 91 -11.59 -0.25 7.45
N VAL A 92 -12.21 -0.70 8.54
CA VAL A 92 -12.67 -2.08 8.67
C VAL A 92 -14.01 -2.23 7.96
N LEU A 93 -13.99 -2.79 6.74
CA LEU A 93 -15.20 -3.31 6.11
C LEU A 93 -15.53 -4.66 6.76
N ARG A 94 -16.36 -4.66 7.80
CA ARG A 94 -16.91 -5.92 8.34
C ARG A 94 -17.92 -6.47 7.35
N SER A 95 -17.69 -7.67 6.83
CA SER A 95 -18.75 -8.42 6.18
C SER A 95 -19.72 -8.92 7.26
N GLU A 96 -20.99 -8.54 7.18
CA GLU A 96 -22.04 -9.26 7.89
C GLU A 96 -22.29 -10.59 7.19
N ALA A 97 -21.43 -11.57 7.44
CA ALA A 97 -21.73 -12.97 7.16
C ALA A 97 -22.37 -13.58 8.42
N GLY A 98 -23.60 -13.17 8.68
CA GLY A 98 -24.50 -13.93 9.53
C GLY A 98 -25.06 -15.11 8.73
N GLU A 99 -24.46 -16.30 8.86
CA GLU A 99 -25.23 -17.55 8.83
C GLU A 99 -24.43 -18.68 9.46
N THR A 100 -24.89 -19.10 10.64
CA THR A 100 -24.53 -20.37 11.25
C THR A 100 -25.23 -21.46 10.44
N VAL A 101 -24.46 -22.31 9.75
CA VAL A 101 -24.98 -23.55 9.19
C VAL A 101 -24.87 -24.61 10.27
N SER A 102 -26.01 -25.03 10.80
CA SER A 102 -26.16 -26.34 11.47
C SER A 102 -26.40 -27.43 10.43
#